data_AF-A0A352XVT4-F1
#
_entry.id   AF-A0A352XVT4-F1
#
_cell.length_a   1.000
_cell.length_b   1.000
_cell.length_c   1.000
_cell.angle_alpha   90.00
_cell.angle_beta   90.00
_cell.angle_gamma   90.00
#
_symmetry.space_group_name_H-M   'P 1'
#
loop_
_entity.id
_entity.type
_entity.pdbx_description
1 polymer ?
#
loop_
_entity_poly.entity_id
_entity_poly.type
_entity_poly.pdbx_seq_one_letter_code
_entity_poly.pdbx_strand_id
1 'polypeptide(L)'
;MSTTQIAAALFQLQQLDLELERLVAEQQAVANALQGSSNLQKLRAERNIAQQQLRSGLQAQKEAEWALEELGNRLKMQEQRLYSGAVQNPKELYTLQQEVQRLLAQQNRQEDMALEIMDAAESLQEIARRKAESLEQEERAWGEESASLVVRRDQLELRKQELQSKRAQMSST
;
A
#
# COMPACT_ATOMS: atom_id res chain seq x y z
N MET A 1 -10.73 53.28 40.23
CA MET A 1 -10.58 53.27 38.76
C MET A 1 -11.68 54.11 38.16
N SER A 2 -11.38 55.00 37.22
CA SER A 2 -12.42 55.72 36.48
C SER A 2 -13.20 54.76 35.57
N THR A 3 -14.46 55.05 35.28
CA THR A 3 -15.31 54.25 34.36
C THR A 3 -14.64 54.03 32.99
N THR A 4 -13.85 55.01 32.56
CA THR A 4 -13.01 54.96 31.35
C THR A 4 -11.87 53.93 31.44
N GLN A 5 -11.26 53.74 32.61
CA GLN A 5 -10.19 52.74 32.81
C GLN A 5 -10.76 51.31 32.75
N ILE A 6 -11.94 51.09 33.33
CA ILE A 6 -12.62 49.78 33.29
C ILE A 6 -13.07 49.45 31.86
N ALA A 7 -13.64 50.42 31.14
CA ALA A 7 -14.04 50.24 29.74
C ALA A 7 -12.84 49.93 28.83
N ALA A 8 -11.69 50.57 29.04
CA ALA A 8 -10.47 50.32 28.27
C ALA A 8 -9.92 48.90 28.52
N ALA A 9 -9.92 48.43 29.77
CA ALA A 9 -9.46 47.07 30.12
C ALA A 9 -10.37 45.98 29.51
N LEU A 10 -11.70 46.17 29.57
CA LEU A 10 -12.67 45.26 28.96
C LEU A 10 -12.53 45.21 27.43
N PHE A 11 -12.30 46.36 26.79
CA PHE A 11 -12.06 46.42 25.35
C PHE A 11 -10.79 45.67 24.94
N GLN A 12 -9.69 45.84 25.69
CA GLN A 12 -8.44 45.11 25.45
C GLN A 12 -8.61 43.60 25.65
N LEU A 13 -9.38 43.17 26.66
CA LEU A 13 -9.70 41.76 26.87
C LEU A 13 -10.52 41.19 25.71
N GLN A 14 -11.52 41.94 25.23
CA GLN A 14 -12.34 41.54 24.08
C GLN A 14 -11.51 41.41 22.80
N GLN A 15 -10.57 42.34 22.55
CA GLN A 15 -9.66 42.25 21.41
C GLN A 15 -8.79 40.98 21.46
N LEU A 16 -8.31 40.64 22.66
CA LEU A 16 -7.51 39.45 22.87
C LEU A 16 -8.33 38.16 22.68
N ASP A 17 -9.58 38.13 23.16
CA ASP A 17 -10.49 37.01 22.96
C ASP A 17 -10.79 36.78 21.47
N LEU A 18 -11.01 37.85 20.69
CA LEU A 18 -11.20 37.75 19.23
C LEU A 18 -9.93 37.25 18.51
N GLU A 19 -8.74 37.66 18.95
CA GLU A 19 -7.48 37.17 18.40
C GLU A 19 -7.29 35.67 18.70
N LEU A 20 -7.65 35.23 19.92
CA LEU A 20 -7.64 33.82 20.30
C LEU A 20 -8.61 32.97 19.48
N GLU A 21 -9.85 33.46 19.26
CA GLU A 21 -10.84 32.76 18.43
C GLU A 21 -10.33 32.57 16.99
N ARG A 22 -9.76 33.63 16.39
CA ARG A 22 -9.17 33.56 15.05
C ARG A 22 -8.03 32.55 15.00
N LEU A 23 -7.17 32.54 16.01
CA LEU A 23 -6.03 31.65 16.11
C LEU A 23 -6.49 30.18 16.24
N VAL A 24 -7.48 29.91 17.07
CA VAL A 24 -8.08 28.57 17.21
C VAL A 24 -8.68 28.08 15.89
N ALA A 25 -9.38 28.96 15.16
CA ALA A 25 -9.92 28.62 13.83
C ALA A 25 -8.80 28.30 12.84
N GLU A 26 -7.71 29.06 12.85
CA GLU A 26 -6.53 28.82 12.00
C GLU A 26 -5.82 27.51 12.37
N GLN A 27 -5.65 27.21 13.65
CA GLN A 27 -5.11 25.91 14.12
C GLN A 27 -5.96 24.75 13.63
N GLN A 28 -7.29 24.87 13.69
CA GLN A 28 -8.18 23.83 13.21
C GLN A 28 -8.05 23.63 11.69
N ALA A 29 -7.91 24.71 10.92
CA ALA A 29 -7.70 24.64 9.48
C ALA A 29 -6.37 23.93 9.14
N VAL A 30 -5.27 24.30 9.83
CA VAL A 30 -3.96 23.66 9.65
C VAL A 30 -3.99 22.19 10.08
N ALA A 31 -4.67 21.86 11.19
CA ALA A 31 -4.82 20.49 11.65
C ALA A 31 -5.59 19.64 10.64
N ASN A 32 -6.69 20.16 10.08
CA ASN A 32 -7.45 19.49 9.01
C ASN A 32 -6.59 19.30 7.76
N ALA A 33 -5.81 20.33 7.39
CA ALA A 33 -4.87 20.25 6.27
C ALA A 33 -3.69 19.31 6.55
N LEU A 34 -3.43 18.87 7.78
CA LEU A 34 -2.38 17.91 8.14
C LEU A 34 -2.88 16.47 8.31
N GLN A 35 -4.20 16.23 8.34
CA GLN A 35 -4.77 14.87 8.53
C GLN A 35 -4.52 13.91 7.35
N GLY A 36 -3.84 14.36 6.30
CA GLY A 36 -3.53 13.57 5.12
C GLY A 36 -4.56 13.79 4.03
N SER A 37 -4.09 13.90 2.78
CA SER A 37 -5.00 13.93 1.65
C SER A 37 -5.79 12.61 1.59
N SER A 38 -7.10 12.69 1.36
CA SER A 38 -7.92 11.49 1.09
C SER A 38 -7.35 10.69 -0.10
N ASN A 39 -6.58 11.35 -0.96
CA ASN A 39 -5.80 10.78 -2.04
C ASN A 39 -4.70 9.83 -1.54
N LEU A 40 -3.88 10.22 -0.56
CA LEU A 40 -2.85 9.35 0.02
C LEU A 40 -3.42 8.08 0.63
N GLN A 41 -4.55 8.19 1.34
CA GLN A 41 -5.22 7.01 1.91
C GLN A 41 -5.71 6.05 0.81
N LYS A 42 -6.28 6.59 -0.28
CA LYS A 42 -6.69 5.78 -1.44
C LYS A 42 -5.49 5.10 -2.08
N LEU A 43 -4.40 5.83 -2.36
CA LEU A 43 -3.18 5.28 -2.96
C LEU A 43 -2.56 4.17 -2.10
N ARG A 44 -2.54 4.34 -0.77
CA ARG A 44 -2.10 3.29 0.16
C ARG A 44 -2.97 2.05 0.07
N ALA A 45 -4.29 2.21 0.03
CA ALA A 45 -5.22 1.09 -0.10
C ALA A 45 -5.03 0.37 -1.45
N GLU A 46 -4.93 1.10 -2.55
CA GLU A 46 -4.70 0.55 -3.89
C GLU A 46 -3.36 -0.20 -3.98
N ARG A 47 -2.29 0.36 -3.42
CA ARG A 47 -0.98 -0.31 -3.35
C ARG A 47 -1.06 -1.60 -2.55
N ASN A 48 -1.78 -1.61 -1.43
CA ASN A 48 -1.94 -2.81 -0.61
C ASN A 48 -2.73 -3.91 -1.33
N ILE A 49 -3.79 -3.55 -2.06
CA ILE A 49 -4.57 -4.47 -2.90
C ILE A 49 -3.67 -5.04 -4.00
N ALA A 50 -2.95 -4.19 -4.73
CA ALA A 50 -2.04 -4.62 -5.81
C ALA A 50 -0.95 -5.57 -5.29
N GLN A 51 -0.38 -5.29 -4.12
CA GLN A 51 0.59 -6.18 -3.50
C GLN A 51 0.00 -7.52 -3.06
N GLN A 52 -1.23 -7.54 -2.56
CA GLN A 52 -1.91 -8.79 -2.21
C GLN A 52 -2.17 -9.63 -3.46
N GLN A 53 -2.63 -9.01 -4.54
CA GLN A 53 -2.83 -9.67 -5.83
C GLN A 53 -1.51 -10.23 -6.38
N LEU A 54 -0.43 -9.45 -6.34
CA LEU A 54 0.90 -9.92 -6.73
C LEU A 54 1.36 -11.12 -5.91
N ARG A 55 1.19 -11.10 -4.58
CA ARG A 55 1.56 -12.25 -3.74
C ARG A 55 0.78 -13.51 -4.13
N SER A 56 -0.52 -13.38 -4.39
CA SER A 56 -1.34 -14.50 -4.86
C SER A 56 -0.91 -14.99 -6.25
N GLY A 57 -0.58 -14.07 -7.17
CA GLY A 57 -0.10 -14.41 -8.51
C GLY A 57 1.23 -15.15 -8.50
N LEU A 58 2.20 -14.68 -7.71
CA LEU A 58 3.50 -15.36 -7.54
C LEU A 58 3.36 -16.73 -6.88
N GLN A 59 2.41 -16.87 -5.94
CA GLN A 59 2.12 -18.17 -5.34
C GLN A 59 1.54 -19.13 -6.39
N ALA A 60 0.59 -18.68 -7.21
CA ALA A 60 0.03 -19.48 -8.30
C ALA A 60 1.09 -19.88 -9.34
N GLN A 61 2.00 -18.97 -9.69
CA GLN A 61 3.14 -19.25 -10.57
C GLN A 61 3.99 -20.40 -10.00
N LYS A 62 4.38 -20.29 -8.72
CA LYS A 62 5.18 -21.31 -8.05
C LYS A 62 4.49 -22.67 -8.00
N GLU A 63 3.19 -22.69 -7.76
CA GLU A 63 2.38 -23.92 -7.79
C GLU A 63 2.34 -24.55 -9.18
N ALA A 64 2.22 -23.73 -10.24
CA ALA A 64 2.25 -24.21 -11.62
C ALA A 64 3.62 -24.78 -12.01
N GLU A 65 4.71 -24.12 -11.60
CA GLU A 65 6.09 -24.58 -11.80
C GLU A 65 6.35 -25.92 -11.08
N TRP A 66 5.87 -26.07 -9.84
CA TRP A 66 5.97 -27.33 -9.11
C TRP A 66 5.18 -28.46 -9.76
N ALA A 67 3.96 -28.18 -10.24
CA ALA A 67 3.16 -29.18 -10.94
C ALA A 67 3.85 -29.65 -12.24
N LEU A 68 4.51 -28.74 -12.96
CA LEU A 68 5.33 -29.08 -14.12
C LEU A 68 6.52 -29.96 -13.76
N GLU A 69 7.24 -29.61 -12.69
CA GLU A 69 8.39 -30.40 -12.23
C GLU A 69 7.98 -31.82 -11.83
N GLU A 70 6.89 -31.96 -11.07
CA GLU A 70 6.36 -33.27 -10.68
C GLU A 70 6.01 -34.12 -11.91
N LEU A 71 5.33 -33.51 -12.88
CA LEU A 71 4.90 -34.19 -14.09
C LEU A 71 6.10 -34.57 -14.97
N GLY A 72 7.09 -33.69 -15.12
CA GLY A 72 8.34 -33.96 -15.83
C GLY A 72 9.14 -35.09 -15.19
N ASN A 73 9.19 -35.16 -13.85
CA ASN A 73 9.84 -36.26 -13.13
C ASN A 73 9.12 -37.60 -13.35
N ARG A 74 7.78 -37.60 -13.32
CA ARG A 74 6.97 -38.79 -13.63
C ARG A 74 7.18 -39.25 -15.07
N LEU A 75 7.16 -38.33 -16.03
CA LEU A 75 7.38 -38.63 -17.43
C LEU A 75 8.75 -39.28 -17.64
N LYS A 76 9.83 -38.66 -17.11
CA LYS A 76 11.19 -39.22 -17.19
C LYS A 76 11.28 -40.64 -16.64
N MET A 77 10.62 -40.92 -15.52
CA MET A 77 10.58 -42.26 -14.93
C MET A 77 9.90 -43.28 -15.87
N GLN A 78 8.76 -42.92 -16.46
CA GLN A 78 8.04 -43.81 -17.37
C GLN A 78 8.76 -44.00 -18.71
N GLU A 79 9.37 -42.96 -19.26
CA GLU A 79 10.22 -43.05 -20.45
C GLU A 79 11.43 -43.95 -20.20
N GLN A 80 12.12 -43.79 -19.06
CA GLN A 80 13.23 -44.66 -18.70
C GLN A 80 12.78 -46.13 -18.62
N ARG A 81 11.62 -46.41 -18.00
CA ARG A 81 11.06 -47.77 -17.97
C ARG A 81 10.75 -48.29 -19.36
N LEU A 82 10.16 -47.45 -20.22
CA LEU A 82 9.79 -47.80 -21.59
C LEU A 82 11.01 -48.17 -22.44
N TYR A 83 12.10 -47.41 -22.32
CA TYR A 83 13.32 -47.59 -23.10
C TYR A 83 14.34 -48.54 -22.46
N SER A 84 14.17 -48.92 -21.19
CA SER A 84 15.08 -49.84 -20.49
C SER A 84 15.10 -51.27 -21.03
N GLY A 85 14.09 -51.67 -21.82
CA GLY A 85 13.90 -53.05 -22.25
C GLY A 85 13.48 -54.01 -21.13
N ALA A 86 13.19 -53.51 -19.92
CA ALA A 86 12.76 -54.33 -18.79
C ALA A 86 11.34 -54.91 -18.96
N VAL A 87 10.49 -54.27 -19.75
CA VAL A 87 9.12 -54.73 -20.02
C VAL A 87 9.12 -55.64 -21.25
N GLN A 88 8.98 -56.94 -21.02
CA GLN A 88 9.01 -57.96 -22.08
C GLN A 88 7.62 -58.33 -22.61
N ASN A 89 6.56 -58.03 -21.85
CA ASN A 89 5.19 -58.33 -22.24
C ASN A 89 4.67 -57.26 -23.25
N PRO A 90 4.30 -57.65 -24.48
CA PRO A 90 3.84 -56.71 -25.50
C PRO A 90 2.63 -55.87 -25.09
N LYS A 91 1.71 -56.44 -24.29
CA LYS A 91 0.53 -55.73 -23.82
C LYS A 91 0.88 -54.65 -22.81
N GLU A 92 1.78 -54.97 -21.87
CA GLU A 92 2.27 -54.01 -20.88
C GLU A 92 3.10 -52.90 -21.53
N LEU A 93 3.91 -53.23 -22.53
CA LEU A 93 4.66 -52.25 -23.31
C LEU A 93 3.72 -51.26 -24.01
N TYR A 94 2.66 -51.76 -24.65
CA TYR A 94 1.66 -50.90 -25.29
C TYR A 94 0.96 -49.99 -24.26
N THR A 95 0.58 -50.53 -23.09
CA THR A 95 -0.01 -49.72 -22.02
C THR A 95 0.94 -48.63 -21.53
N LEU A 96 2.22 -48.93 -21.35
CA LEU A 96 3.25 -47.98 -20.93
C LEU A 96 3.46 -46.88 -21.99
N GLN A 97 3.48 -47.23 -23.28
CA GLN A 97 3.54 -46.24 -24.37
C GLN A 97 2.34 -45.28 -24.33
N GLN A 98 1.12 -45.79 -24.13
CA GLN A 98 -0.08 -44.96 -24.03
C GLN A 98 -0.04 -44.04 -22.80
N GLU A 99 0.50 -44.51 -21.67
CA GLU A 99 0.68 -43.69 -20.46
C GLU A 99 1.68 -42.55 -20.70
N VAL A 100 2.83 -42.82 -21.31
CA VAL A 100 3.81 -41.80 -21.69
C VAL A 100 3.20 -40.75 -22.62
N GLN A 101 2.45 -41.17 -23.65
CA GLN A 101 1.77 -40.24 -24.57
C GLN A 101 0.74 -39.36 -23.84
N ARG A 102 0.00 -39.92 -22.88
CA ARG A 102 -0.94 -39.14 -22.05
C ARG A 102 -0.22 -38.15 -21.15
N LEU A 103 0.91 -38.54 -20.54
CA LEU A 103 1.72 -37.67 -19.71
C LEU A 103 2.32 -36.52 -20.53
N LEU A 104 2.82 -36.78 -21.74
CA LEU A 104 3.28 -35.73 -22.67
C LEU A 104 2.16 -34.74 -23.02
N ALA A 105 0.98 -35.23 -23.36
CA ALA A 105 -0.17 -34.36 -23.65
C ALA A 105 -0.65 -33.58 -22.41
N GLN A 106 -0.44 -34.09 -21.20
CA GLN A 106 -0.69 -33.37 -19.97
C GLN A 106 0.40 -32.32 -19.70
N GLN A 107 1.66 -32.64 -19.99
CA GLN A 107 2.79 -31.73 -19.87
C GLN A 107 2.60 -30.49 -20.72
N ASN A 108 2.35 -30.67 -22.01
CA ASN A 108 2.18 -29.55 -22.93
C ASN A 108 1.05 -28.61 -22.45
N ARG A 109 -0.09 -29.15 -22.02
CA ARG A 109 -1.19 -28.35 -21.48
C ARG A 109 -0.82 -27.62 -20.19
N GLN A 110 -0.04 -28.26 -19.33
CA GLN A 110 0.43 -27.65 -18.10
C GLN A 110 1.49 -26.57 -18.36
N GLU A 111 2.32 -26.74 -19.40
CA GLU A 111 3.32 -25.75 -19.83
C GLU A 111 2.64 -24.50 -20.38
N ASP A 112 1.64 -24.68 -21.25
CA ASP A 112 0.81 -23.58 -21.76
C ASP A 112 0.16 -22.80 -20.60
N MET A 113 -0.44 -23.51 -19.64
CA MET A 113 -1.08 -22.87 -18.48
C MET A 113 -0.07 -22.19 -17.54
N ALA A 114 1.12 -22.75 -17.36
CA ALA A 114 2.16 -22.11 -16.56
C ALA A 114 2.65 -20.81 -17.22
N LEU A 115 2.81 -20.78 -18.55
CA LEU A 115 3.16 -19.57 -19.30
C LEU A 115 2.09 -18.48 -19.11
N GLU A 116 0.80 -18.82 -19.22
CA GLU A 116 -0.29 -17.86 -18.98
C GLU A 116 -0.26 -17.29 -17.54
N ILE A 117 0.05 -18.14 -16.55
CA ILE A 117 0.17 -17.72 -15.15
C ILE A 117 1.39 -16.80 -14.96
N MET A 118 2.51 -17.09 -15.62
CA MET A 118 3.71 -16.25 -15.60
C MET A 118 3.43 -14.86 -16.17
N ASP A 119 2.76 -14.78 -17.33
CA ASP A 119 2.37 -13.51 -17.96
C ASP A 119 1.44 -12.69 -17.05
N ALA A 120 0.49 -13.37 -16.37
CA ALA A 120 -0.39 -12.75 -15.40
C ALA A 120 0.38 -12.22 -14.18
N ALA A 121 1.35 -13.00 -13.66
CA ALA A 121 2.19 -12.59 -12.54
C ALA A 121 3.07 -11.38 -12.90
N GLU A 122 3.66 -11.35 -14.10
CA GLU A 122 4.43 -10.20 -14.59
C GLU A 122 3.55 -8.94 -14.71
N SER A 123 2.34 -9.10 -15.24
CA SER A 123 1.36 -7.99 -15.31
C SER A 123 1.01 -7.45 -13.92
N LEU A 124 0.78 -8.33 -12.94
CA LEU A 124 0.53 -7.94 -11.55
C LEU A 124 1.75 -7.25 -10.92
N GLN A 125 2.97 -7.68 -11.26
CA GLN A 125 4.20 -7.08 -10.77
C GLN A 125 4.34 -5.65 -11.28
N GLU A 126 4.06 -5.42 -12.57
CA GLU A 126 4.08 -4.08 -13.16
C GLU A 126 3.02 -3.16 -12.53
N ILE A 127 1.80 -3.68 -12.29
CA ILE A 127 0.74 -2.92 -11.61
C ILE A 127 1.19 -2.54 -10.19
N ALA A 128 1.72 -3.49 -9.42
CA ALA A 128 2.19 -3.24 -8.06
C ALA A 128 3.34 -2.22 -8.03
N ARG A 129 4.27 -2.28 -8.99
CA ARG A 129 5.36 -1.31 -9.16
C ARG A 129 4.81 0.09 -9.40
N ARG A 130 3.93 0.26 -10.39
CA ARG A 130 3.33 1.57 -10.71
C ARG A 130 2.57 2.16 -9.52
N LYS A 131 1.80 1.35 -8.79
CA LYS A 131 1.08 1.81 -7.60
C LYS A 131 2.03 2.22 -6.47
N ALA A 132 3.16 1.52 -6.31
CA ALA A 132 4.18 1.92 -5.35
C ALA A 132 4.85 3.24 -5.75
N GLU A 133 5.20 3.42 -7.03
CA GLU A 133 5.79 4.67 -7.55
C GLU A 133 4.84 5.86 -7.39
N SER A 134 3.55 5.68 -7.71
CA SER A 134 2.53 6.74 -7.53
C SER A 134 2.38 7.12 -6.06
N LEU A 135 2.36 6.13 -5.16
CA LEU A 135 2.28 6.41 -3.72
C LEU A 135 3.52 7.15 -3.23
N GLU A 136 4.72 6.74 -3.64
CA GLU A 136 5.97 7.37 -3.23
C GLU A 136 6.05 8.84 -3.69
N GLN A 137 5.62 9.12 -4.92
CA GLN A 137 5.57 10.49 -5.45
C GLN A 137 4.62 11.38 -4.63
N GLU A 138 3.43 10.89 -4.33
CA GLU A 138 2.45 11.63 -3.52
C GLU A 138 2.95 11.80 -2.07
N GLU A 139 3.57 10.78 -1.47
CA GLU A 139 4.12 10.86 -0.12
C GLU A 139 5.25 11.88 -0.01
N ARG A 140 6.09 12.01 -1.05
CA ARG A 140 7.12 13.05 -1.11
C ARG A 140 6.50 14.43 -1.23
N ALA A 141 5.57 14.63 -2.16
CA ALA A 141 4.88 15.92 -2.35
C ALA A 141 4.17 16.37 -1.07
N TRP A 142 3.48 15.43 -0.41
CA TRP A 142 2.85 15.68 0.88
C TRP A 142 3.85 15.97 1.99
N GLY A 143 4.99 15.27 2.02
CA GLY A 143 6.05 15.53 3.00
C GLY A 143 6.58 16.97 2.92
N GLU A 144 6.79 17.47 1.70
CA GLU A 144 7.21 18.84 1.43
C GLU A 144 6.13 19.87 1.85
N GLU A 145 4.87 19.64 1.48
CA GLU A 145 3.76 20.52 1.84
C GLU A 145 3.52 20.56 3.36
N SER A 146 3.47 19.38 3.98
CA SER A 146 3.20 19.23 5.41
C SER A 146 4.30 19.81 6.30
N ALA A 147 5.56 19.85 5.85
CA ALA A 147 6.65 20.48 6.60
C ALA A 147 6.34 21.95 6.92
N SER A 148 5.83 22.70 5.94
CA SER A 148 5.43 24.10 6.14
C SER A 148 4.25 24.24 7.10
N LEU A 149 3.27 23.33 7.00
CA LEU A 149 2.09 23.29 7.86
C LEU A 149 2.44 22.92 9.31
N VAL A 150 3.41 22.04 9.53
CA VAL A 150 3.93 21.70 10.87
C VAL A 150 4.58 22.91 11.52
N VAL A 151 5.44 23.63 10.79
CA VAL A 151 6.03 24.88 11.29
C VAL A 151 4.94 25.91 11.62
N ARG A 152 3.93 26.05 10.75
CA ARG A 152 2.82 26.97 10.99
C ARG A 152 2.01 26.58 12.23
N ARG A 153 1.72 25.29 12.42
CA ARG A 153 1.04 24.77 13.62
C ARG A 153 1.79 25.14 14.89
N ASP A 154 3.11 24.94 14.90
CA ASP A 154 3.93 25.19 16.08
C ASP A 154 4.00 26.69 16.42
N GLN A 155 4.10 27.55 15.40
CA GLN A 155 4.01 29.01 15.57
C GLN A 155 2.65 29.44 16.14
N LEU A 156 1.55 28.87 15.63
CA LEU A 156 0.21 29.16 16.14
C LEU A 156 0.07 28.71 17.60
N GLU A 157 0.55 27.52 17.94
CA GLU A 157 0.49 27.01 19.33
C GLU A 157 1.27 27.90 20.31
N LEU A 158 2.47 28.34 19.94
CA LEU A 158 3.24 29.28 20.74
C LEU A 158 2.50 30.62 20.91
N ARG A 159 1.96 31.17 19.83
CA ARG A 159 1.21 32.42 19.87
C ARG A 159 -0.05 32.32 20.73
N LYS A 160 -0.75 31.18 20.70
CA LYS A 160 -1.92 30.92 21.53
C LYS A 160 -1.56 30.92 23.00
N GLN A 161 -0.47 30.26 23.38
CA GLN A 161 0.02 30.24 24.76
C GLN A 161 0.38 31.65 25.26
N GLU A 162 1.03 32.46 24.42
CA GLU A 162 1.32 33.87 24.74
C GLU A 162 0.04 34.68 25.01
N LEU A 163 -0.95 34.58 24.13
CA LEU A 163 -2.21 35.31 24.27
C LEU A 163 -3.01 34.82 25.48
N GLN A 164 -3.06 33.52 25.74
CA GLN A 164 -3.70 32.96 26.93
C GLN A 164 -3.03 33.44 28.23
N SER A 165 -1.70 33.54 28.25
CA SER A 165 -0.96 34.09 29.39
C SER A 165 -1.29 35.57 29.61
N LYS A 166 -1.29 36.39 28.55
CA LYS A 166 -1.69 37.80 28.61
C LYS A 166 -3.13 37.98 29.10
N ARG A 167 -4.05 37.13 28.63
CA ARG A 167 -5.44 37.08 29.10
C ARG A 167 -5.53 36.86 30.60
N ALA A 168 -4.82 35.84 31.09
CA ALA A 168 -4.83 35.46 32.50
C ALA A 168 -4.28 36.58 33.40
N GLN A 169 -3.21 37.25 32.96
CA GLN A 169 -2.66 38.43 33.64
C GLN A 169 -3.70 39.55 33.74
N MET A 170 -4.35 39.89 32.62
CA MET A 170 -5.37 40.95 32.56
C MET A 170 -6.65 40.64 33.35
N SER A 171 -7.05 39.38 33.46
CA SER A 171 -8.21 38.97 34.26
C SER A 171 -7.92 38.84 35.76
N SER A 172 -6.63 38.79 36.13
CA SER A 172 -6.18 38.68 37.54
C SER A 172 -5.95 40.02 38.24
N THR A 173 -5.85 41.11 37.46
CA THR A 173 -5.79 42.51 37.91
C THR A 173 -7.16 43.15 37.99
#